data_AF-A0A136N228-F1
#
_entry.id   AF-A0A136N228-F1
#
_cell.length_a   1.000
_cell.length_b   1.000
_cell.length_c   1.000
_cell.angle_alpha   90.00
_cell.angle_beta   90.00
_cell.angle_gamma   90.00
#
_symmetry.space_group_name_H-M   'P 1'
#
loop_
_entity.id
_entity.type
_entity.pdbx_description
1 polymer ?
#
loop_
_entity_poly.entity_id
_entity_poly.type
_entity_poly.pdbx_seq_one_letter_code
_entity_poly.pdbx_strand_id
1 'polypeptide(L)'
;MKVMKLNSGVKTIAIMIYITLMINCSYKPIPTAEVNFLTGKDGTITMRAIGVGTNIDDATNDAENNAINVLLFRGLPGSDQKVALIGTNEAEEKNKHPEYFNNLYKGKRYKTFVMSSIPTTDLIKHKGGKKSIAVDIKVNVAALRKDLEQNNIIRKFGF
;
A
#
# COMPACT_ATOMS: atom_id res chain seq x y z
N MET A 1 -57.80 -21.68 -0.37
CA MET A 1 -56.52 -20.95 -0.44
C MET A 1 -55.70 -21.56 -1.58
N LYS A 2 -55.70 -20.94 -2.78
CA LYS A 2 -55.16 -21.54 -4.01
C LYS A 2 -53.73 -21.04 -4.21
N VAL A 3 -52.75 -21.92 -4.01
CA VAL A 3 -51.33 -21.60 -4.21
C VAL A 3 -51.09 -21.45 -5.72
N MET A 4 -50.73 -20.23 -6.13
CA MET A 4 -50.51 -19.91 -7.54
C MET A 4 -49.25 -20.64 -8.04
N LYS A 5 -49.43 -21.65 -8.89
CA LYS A 5 -48.32 -22.39 -9.51
C LYS A 5 -47.65 -21.50 -10.55
N LEU A 6 -46.46 -21.01 -10.24
CA LEU A 6 -45.63 -20.26 -11.17
C LEU A 6 -45.18 -21.15 -12.33
N ASN A 7 -45.39 -20.66 -13.56
CA ASN A 7 -45.16 -21.39 -14.81
C ASN A 7 -43.67 -21.71 -15.01
N SER A 8 -43.35 -22.89 -15.58
CA SER A 8 -41.98 -23.42 -15.69
C SER A 8 -41.01 -22.43 -16.33
N GLY A 9 -41.41 -21.79 -17.43
CA GLY A 9 -40.60 -20.78 -18.13
C GLY A 9 -40.32 -19.50 -17.34
N VAL A 10 -41.23 -19.09 -16.45
CA VAL A 10 -41.05 -17.88 -15.62
C VAL A 10 -40.03 -18.14 -14.51
N LYS A 11 -39.96 -19.37 -14.00
CA LYS A 11 -38.92 -19.78 -13.04
C LYS A 11 -37.54 -19.84 -13.68
N THR A 12 -37.43 -20.35 -14.91
CA THR A 12 -36.13 -20.41 -15.62
C THR A 12 -35.59 -19.03 -15.99
N ILE A 13 -36.46 -18.10 -16.39
CA ILE A 13 -36.07 -16.71 -16.68
C ILE A 13 -35.61 -16.00 -15.40
N ALA A 14 -36.31 -16.19 -14.28
CA ALA A 14 -35.92 -15.61 -12.99
C ALA A 14 -34.58 -16.16 -12.48
N ILE A 15 -34.29 -17.46 -12.69
CA ILE A 15 -33.01 -18.08 -12.32
C ILE A 15 -31.85 -17.55 -13.19
N MET A 16 -32.08 -17.32 -14.48
CA MET A 16 -31.06 -16.74 -15.38
C MET A 16 -30.71 -15.28 -15.05
N ILE A 17 -31.70 -14.48 -14.62
CA ILE A 17 -31.47 -13.09 -14.18
C ILE A 17 -30.70 -13.02 -12.85
N TYR A 18 -30.88 -14.02 -11.97
CA TYR A 18 -30.15 -14.07 -10.70
C TYR A 18 -28.67 -14.47 -10.87
N ILE A 19 -28.37 -15.30 -11.87
CA ILE A 19 -27.00 -15.76 -12.17
C ILE A 19 -26.12 -14.65 -12.78
N THR A 20 -26.70 -13.70 -13.51
CA THR A 20 -25.94 -12.60 -14.14
C THR A 20 -25.53 -11.48 -13.16
N LEU A 21 -26.04 -11.48 -11.93
CA LEU A 21 -25.73 -10.47 -10.89
C LEU A 21 -24.44 -10.73 -10.11
N MET A 22 -23.75 -11.86 -10.32
CA MET A 22 -22.61 -12.28 -9.48
C MET A 22 -21.22 -12.16 -10.13
N ILE A 23 -21.07 -11.57 -11.32
CA ILE A 23 -19.81 -11.65 -12.09
C ILE A 23 -18.99 -10.34 -12.12
N ASN A 24 -19.38 -9.30 -11.39
CA ASN A 24 -18.56 -8.08 -11.31
C ASN A 24 -17.61 -8.08 -10.11
N CYS A 25 -16.77 -9.12 -10.03
CA CYS A 25 -15.55 -9.04 -9.22
C CYS A 25 -14.41 -8.58 -10.14
N SER A 26 -14.22 -7.27 -10.26
CA SER A 26 -13.07 -6.72 -10.96
C SER A 26 -11.82 -7.05 -10.15
N TYR A 27 -11.04 -8.01 -10.62
CA TYR A 27 -9.71 -8.29 -10.07
C TYR A 27 -8.85 -7.05 -10.30
N LYS A 28 -8.70 -6.22 -9.27
CA LYS A 28 -7.70 -5.16 -9.26
C LYS A 28 -6.37 -5.86 -8.98
N PRO A 29 -5.43 -5.93 -9.95
CA PRO A 29 -4.10 -6.42 -9.62
C PRO A 29 -3.57 -5.56 -8.49
N ILE A 30 -3.28 -6.19 -7.35
CA ILE A 30 -2.62 -5.51 -6.24
C ILE A 30 -1.26 -5.13 -6.80
N PRO A 31 -0.93 -3.83 -6.92
CA PRO A 31 0.41 -3.44 -7.34
C PRO A 31 1.35 -3.98 -6.26
N THR A 32 2.16 -4.99 -6.61
CA THR A 32 3.30 -5.34 -5.79
C THR A 32 4.25 -4.17 -5.93
N ALA A 33 4.24 -3.27 -4.93
CA ALA A 33 5.26 -2.24 -4.80
C ALA A 33 6.64 -2.90 -4.93
N GLU A 34 7.29 -2.69 -6.07
CA GLU A 34 8.65 -3.16 -6.31
C GLU A 34 9.59 -2.24 -5.52
N VAL A 35 10.04 -2.74 -4.36
CA VAL A 35 10.95 -2.02 -3.47
C VAL A 35 12.15 -2.92 -3.19
N ASN A 36 13.33 -2.43 -3.57
CA ASN A 36 14.59 -3.14 -3.39
C ASN A 36 15.51 -2.39 -2.44
N PHE A 37 16.16 -3.12 -1.53
CA PHE A 37 17.17 -2.55 -0.65
C PHE A 37 18.40 -2.08 -1.44
N LEU A 38 18.95 -0.92 -1.10
CA LEU A 38 20.22 -0.44 -1.64
C LEU A 38 21.30 -0.38 -0.55
N THR A 39 21.03 0.33 0.55
CA THR A 39 21.97 0.47 1.67
C THR A 39 21.26 0.84 2.96
N GLY A 40 21.89 0.59 4.10
CA GLY A 40 21.38 0.93 5.41
C GLY A 40 22.52 1.27 6.36
N LYS A 41 22.36 2.34 7.14
CA LYS A 41 23.32 2.77 8.15
C LYS A 41 22.65 3.69 9.16
N ASP A 42 23.04 3.58 10.44
CA ASP A 42 22.68 4.51 11.51
C ASP A 42 21.17 4.77 11.65
N GLY A 43 20.36 3.70 11.57
CA GLY A 43 18.90 3.80 11.67
C GLY A 43 18.20 4.36 10.43
N THR A 44 18.94 4.52 9.32
CA THR A 44 18.40 4.93 8.02
C THR A 44 18.52 3.80 7.00
N ILE A 45 17.58 3.75 6.07
CA ILE A 45 17.58 2.80 4.95
C ILE A 45 17.35 3.56 3.66
N THR A 46 18.18 3.29 2.65
CA THR A 46 17.96 3.70 1.27
C THR A 46 17.46 2.50 0.47
N MET A 47 16.36 2.69 -0.25
CA MET A 47 15.71 1.68 -1.08
C MET A 47 15.30 2.27 -2.42
N ARG A 48 15.29 1.45 -3.47
CA ARG A 48 14.72 1.80 -4.77
C ARG A 48 13.28 1.35 -4.82
N ALA A 49 12.35 2.28 -4.99
CA ALA A 49 10.93 2.00 -5.10
C ALA A 49 10.40 2.42 -6.48
N ILE A 50 9.54 1.60 -7.06
CA ILE A 50 8.75 2.00 -8.23
C ILE A 50 7.49 2.71 -7.75
N GLY A 51 7.25 3.90 -8.30
CA GLY A 51 6.01 4.64 -8.09
C GLY A 51 5.31 4.96 -9.40
N VAL A 52 3.99 5.07 -9.34
CA VAL A 52 3.12 5.31 -10.50
C VAL A 52 2.30 6.58 -10.31
N GLY A 53 2.26 7.44 -11.32
CA GLY A 53 1.56 8.72 -11.24
C GLY A 53 1.29 9.35 -12.61
N THR A 54 0.63 10.51 -12.61
CA THR A 54 0.35 11.28 -13.84
C THR A 54 1.54 12.15 -14.25
N ASN A 55 2.34 12.56 -13.27
CA ASN A 55 3.54 13.38 -13.37
C ASN A 55 4.64 12.83 -12.42
N ILE A 56 5.82 13.46 -12.43
CA ILE A 56 6.97 13.02 -11.63
C ILE A 56 6.66 13.11 -10.13
N ASP A 57 6.03 14.19 -9.68
CA ASP A 57 5.75 14.40 -8.26
C ASP A 57 4.74 13.38 -7.73
N ASP A 58 3.67 13.11 -8.48
CA ASP A 58 2.68 12.08 -8.15
C ASP A 58 3.34 10.71 -8.04
N ALA A 59 4.17 10.35 -9.03
CA ALA A 59 4.83 9.06 -9.05
C ALA A 59 5.90 8.95 -7.94
N THR A 60 6.54 10.07 -7.57
CA THR A 60 7.49 10.12 -6.45
C THR A 60 6.75 9.92 -5.12
N ASN A 61 5.61 10.58 -4.92
CA ASN A 61 4.78 10.39 -3.73
C ASN A 61 4.26 8.95 -3.62
N ASP A 62 3.91 8.32 -4.74
CA ASP A 62 3.53 6.90 -4.77
C ASP A 62 4.71 6.00 -4.41
N ALA A 63 5.91 6.26 -4.95
CA ALA A 63 7.12 5.53 -4.58
C ALA A 63 7.46 5.66 -3.08
N GLU A 64 7.32 6.86 -2.51
CA GLU A 64 7.49 7.11 -1.07
C GLU A 64 6.50 6.31 -0.23
N ASN A 65 5.21 6.32 -0.61
CA ASN A 65 4.20 5.50 0.06
C ASN A 65 4.52 4.01 -0.05
N ASN A 66 4.99 3.56 -1.20
CA ASN A 66 5.41 2.17 -1.44
C ASN A 66 6.56 1.76 -0.52
N ALA A 67 7.60 2.60 -0.41
CA ALA A 67 8.71 2.41 0.52
C ALA A 67 8.23 2.31 1.98
N ILE A 68 7.38 3.25 2.41
CA ILE A 68 6.82 3.26 3.77
C ILE A 68 5.95 2.03 4.03
N ASN A 69 5.07 1.64 3.09
CA ASN A 69 4.23 0.45 3.22
C ASN A 69 5.07 -0.83 3.37
N VAL A 70 6.17 -0.96 2.63
CA VAL A 70 7.07 -2.11 2.74
C VAL A 70 7.69 -2.16 4.14
N LEU A 71 8.19 -1.05 4.67
CA LEU A 71 8.72 -1.00 6.04
C LEU A 71 7.66 -1.35 7.09
N LEU A 72 6.44 -0.85 6.93
CA LEU A 72 5.37 -1.02 7.92
C LEU A 72 4.76 -2.43 7.92
N PHE A 73 4.50 -2.99 6.73
CA PHE A 73 3.63 -4.16 6.58
C PHE A 73 4.29 -5.39 5.95
N ARG A 74 5.51 -5.28 5.40
CA ARG A 74 6.16 -6.43 4.73
C ARG A 74 7.54 -6.77 5.29
N GLY A 75 8.28 -5.74 5.70
CA GLY A 75 9.72 -5.83 5.89
C GLY A 75 10.47 -5.72 4.56
N LEU A 76 11.75 -5.39 4.64
CA LEU A 76 12.63 -5.21 3.49
C LEU A 76 13.81 -6.17 3.57
N PRO A 77 13.81 -7.26 2.79
CA PRO A 77 14.91 -8.21 2.73
C PRO A 77 16.26 -7.54 2.42
N GLY A 78 17.34 -8.05 3.01
CA GLY A 78 18.69 -7.52 2.85
C GLY A 78 19.02 -6.29 3.73
N SER A 79 18.02 -5.67 4.35
CA SER A 79 18.20 -4.55 5.28
C SER A 79 18.21 -4.98 6.75
N ASP A 80 18.42 -4.04 7.69
CA ASP A 80 18.20 -4.28 9.12
C ASP A 80 16.70 -4.38 9.47
N GLN A 81 15.82 -3.79 8.63
CA GLN A 81 14.37 -3.88 8.79
C GLN A 81 13.80 -5.06 7.99
N LYS A 82 14.27 -6.28 8.27
CA LYS A 82 13.87 -7.50 7.53
C LYS A 82 12.40 -7.89 7.69
N VAL A 83 11.81 -7.50 8.82
CA VAL A 83 10.42 -7.80 9.18
C VAL A 83 9.57 -6.53 9.17
N ALA A 84 8.26 -6.69 9.05
CA ALA A 84 7.31 -5.59 9.18
C ALA A 84 7.46 -4.87 10.53
N LEU A 85 7.39 -3.54 10.54
CA LEU A 85 7.42 -2.77 11.79
C LEU A 85 6.16 -2.96 12.64
N ILE A 86 5.00 -3.14 12.00
CA ILE A 86 3.71 -3.26 12.69
C ILE A 86 3.18 -4.70 12.60
N GLY A 87 2.66 -5.06 11.44
CA GLY A 87 2.00 -6.34 11.18
C GLY A 87 1.76 -6.52 9.70
N THR A 88 1.59 -7.76 9.24
CA THR A 88 1.52 -8.05 7.80
C THR A 88 0.14 -7.85 7.18
N ASN A 89 -0.91 -7.80 8.01
CA ASN A 89 -2.27 -7.53 7.56
C ASN A 89 -2.54 -6.02 7.49
N GLU A 90 -2.13 -5.40 6.38
CA GLU A 90 -2.24 -3.95 6.16
C GLU A 90 -3.65 -3.40 6.41
N ALA A 91 -4.70 -4.10 5.95
CA ALA A 91 -6.07 -3.64 6.10
C ALA A 91 -6.52 -3.64 7.56
N GLU A 92 -6.18 -4.70 8.30
CA GLU A 92 -6.49 -4.82 9.72
C GLU A 92 -5.77 -3.75 10.54
N GLU A 93 -4.46 -3.56 10.31
CA GLU A 93 -3.68 -2.54 11.03
C GLU A 93 -4.18 -1.12 10.74
N LYS A 94 -4.53 -0.81 9.48
CA LYS A 94 -5.13 0.47 9.11
C LYS A 94 -6.49 0.71 9.77
N ASN A 95 -7.29 -0.35 9.92
CA ASN A 95 -8.61 -0.26 10.56
C ASN A 95 -8.52 -0.15 12.10
N LYS A 96 -7.48 -0.69 12.73
CA LYS A 96 -7.22 -0.53 14.17
C LYS A 96 -6.83 0.91 14.53
N HIS A 97 -6.09 1.60 13.65
CA HIS A 97 -5.55 2.94 13.89
C HIS A 97 -5.88 3.94 12.77
N PRO A 98 -7.18 4.16 12.46
CA PRO A 98 -7.58 4.90 11.26
C PRO A 98 -7.12 6.35 11.28
N GLU A 99 -7.16 7.02 12.44
CA GLU A 99 -6.70 8.41 12.58
C GLU A 99 -5.21 8.55 12.29
N TYR A 100 -4.39 7.67 12.88
CA TYR A 100 -2.94 7.65 12.67
C TYR A 100 -2.60 7.52 11.19
N PHE A 101 -3.19 6.53 10.50
CA PHE A 101 -2.89 6.28 9.09
C PHE A 101 -3.51 7.31 8.14
N ASN A 102 -4.68 7.87 8.47
CA ASN A 102 -5.23 9.01 7.73
C ASN A 102 -4.26 10.20 7.80
N ASN A 103 -3.77 10.54 8.98
CA ASN A 103 -2.78 11.62 9.13
C ASN A 103 -1.45 11.27 8.44
N LEU A 104 -0.99 10.02 8.59
CA LEU A 104 0.25 9.54 7.96
C LEU A 104 0.23 9.76 6.45
N TYR A 105 -0.81 9.26 5.76
CA TYR A 105 -0.88 9.27 4.29
C TYR A 105 -1.57 10.51 3.72
N LYS A 106 -2.79 10.83 4.16
CA LYS A 106 -3.55 11.99 3.62
C LYS A 106 -2.96 13.31 4.10
N GLY A 107 -2.56 13.36 5.37
CA GLY A 107 -1.83 14.50 5.93
C GLY A 107 -0.36 14.59 5.46
N LYS A 108 0.10 13.63 4.65
CA LYS A 108 1.48 13.53 4.14
C LYS A 108 2.56 13.52 5.24
N ARG A 109 2.20 13.17 6.47
CA ARG A 109 3.14 13.10 7.60
C ARG A 109 4.23 12.06 7.37
N TYR A 110 4.03 11.06 6.51
CA TYR A 110 5.09 10.13 6.11
C TYR A 110 6.35 10.84 5.57
N LYS A 111 6.21 12.03 4.96
CA LYS A 111 7.33 12.83 4.45
C LYS A 111 8.30 13.26 5.53
N THR A 112 7.90 13.34 6.80
CA THR A 112 8.82 13.68 7.90
C THR A 112 9.85 12.59 8.18
N PHE A 113 9.61 11.37 7.69
CA PHE A 113 10.55 10.25 7.80
C PHE A 113 11.36 10.04 6.52
N VAL A 114 10.95 10.64 5.40
CA VAL A 114 11.66 10.59 4.13
C VAL A 114 12.76 11.67 4.15
N MET A 115 14.01 11.23 4.10
CA MET A 115 15.18 12.11 4.11
C MET A 115 15.53 12.62 2.71
N SER A 116 15.32 11.80 1.67
CA SER A 116 15.55 12.18 0.28
C SER A 116 14.80 11.24 -0.67
N SER A 117 14.37 11.78 -1.80
CA SER A 117 13.74 11.04 -2.90
C SER A 117 14.38 11.49 -4.20
N ILE A 118 15.13 10.60 -4.86
CA ILE A 118 15.90 10.91 -6.06
C ILE A 118 15.39 10.03 -7.20
N PRO A 119 14.67 10.59 -8.20
CA PRO A 119 14.32 9.86 -9.40
C PRO A 119 15.58 9.35 -10.11
N THR A 120 15.59 8.06 -10.43
CA THR A 120 16.72 7.37 -11.08
C THR A 120 16.45 7.01 -12.53
N THR A 121 15.19 7.14 -12.95
CA THR A 121 14.74 6.91 -14.33
C THR A 121 13.81 8.04 -14.76
N ASP A 122 13.71 8.23 -16.07
CA ASP A 122 12.66 9.04 -16.65
C ASP A 122 11.27 8.40 -16.48
N LEU A 123 10.22 9.18 -16.75
CA LEU A 123 8.84 8.70 -16.76
C LEU A 123 8.62 7.67 -17.88
N ILE A 124 8.41 6.42 -17.49
CA ILE A 124 8.05 5.33 -18.39
C ILE A 124 6.53 5.28 -18.54
N LYS A 125 6.02 5.50 -19.76
CA LYS A 125 4.58 5.40 -20.05
C LYS A 125 4.17 3.94 -20.20
N HIS A 126 3.10 3.56 -19.51
CA HIS A 126 2.46 2.25 -19.60
C HIS A 126 1.17 2.32 -20.41
N LYS A 127 0.67 1.15 -20.84
CA LYS A 127 -0.66 1.04 -21.45
C LYS A 127 -1.72 1.57 -20.47
N GLY A 128 -2.63 2.42 -20.97
CA GLY A 128 -3.66 3.07 -20.14
C GLY A 128 -3.24 4.39 -19.50
N GLY A 129 -2.16 5.03 -19.97
CA GLY A 129 -1.83 6.42 -19.63
C GLY A 129 -1.14 6.63 -18.27
N LYS A 130 -0.96 5.56 -17.49
CA LYS A 130 -0.16 5.58 -16.26
C LYS A 130 1.32 5.72 -16.59
N LYS A 131 2.07 6.44 -15.75
CA LYS A 131 3.52 6.58 -15.88
C LYS A 131 4.19 6.04 -14.62
N SER A 132 5.33 5.36 -14.76
CA SER A 132 6.13 4.93 -13.62
C SER A 132 7.51 5.59 -13.62
N ILE A 133 8.09 5.71 -12.43
CA ILE A 133 9.50 6.06 -12.23
C ILE A 133 10.09 5.16 -11.16
N ALA A 134 11.39 4.91 -11.24
CA ALA A 134 12.16 4.36 -10.14
C ALA A 134 12.77 5.50 -9.32
N VAL A 135 12.59 5.47 -8.00
CA VAL A 135 13.08 6.49 -7.08
C VAL A 135 13.94 5.84 -6.01
N ASP A 136 15.12 6.40 -5.77
CA ASP A 136 15.94 6.06 -4.61
C ASP A 136 15.48 6.90 -3.42
N ILE A 137 14.95 6.24 -2.40
CA ILE A 137 14.29 6.84 -1.25
C ILE A 137 15.08 6.48 -0.01
N LYS A 138 15.56 7.50 0.70
CA LYS A 138 16.20 7.35 2.01
C LYS A 138 15.19 7.66 3.10
N VAL A 139 15.01 6.72 4.03
CA VAL A 139 14.05 6.81 5.14
C VAL A 139 14.79 6.75 6.47
N ASN A 140 14.42 7.61 7.40
CA ASN A 140 14.81 7.53 8.80
C ASN A 140 13.90 6.53 9.54
N VAL A 141 14.29 5.26 9.51
CA VAL A 141 13.52 4.14 10.06
C VAL A 141 13.50 4.18 11.60
N ALA A 142 14.57 4.69 12.23
CA ALA A 142 14.60 4.90 13.67
C ALA A 142 13.54 5.91 14.13
N ALA A 143 13.41 7.04 13.44
CA ALA A 143 12.37 8.03 13.72
C ALA A 143 10.96 7.48 13.46
N LEU A 144 10.77 6.73 12.35
CA LEU A 144 9.50 6.10 12.04
C LEU A 144 9.07 5.10 13.14
N ARG A 145 10.00 4.24 13.59
CA ARG A 145 9.72 3.31 14.70
C ARG A 145 9.34 4.05 15.98
N LYS A 146 10.09 5.09 16.35
CA LYS A 146 9.80 5.88 17.55
C LYS A 146 8.43 6.55 17.47
N ASP A 147 8.03 7.04 16.29
CA ASP A 147 6.70 7.61 16.08
C ASP A 147 5.60 6.55 16.29
N LEU A 148 5.78 5.34 15.75
CA LEU A 148 4.84 4.24 15.96
C LEU A 148 4.68 3.89 17.44
N GLU A 149 5.78 3.87 18.19
CA GLU A 149 5.77 3.62 19.63
C GLU A 149 5.09 4.76 20.41
N GLN A 150 5.34 6.01 20.06
CA GLN A 150 4.76 7.18 20.72
C GLN A 150 3.25 7.29 20.48
N ASN A 151 2.79 6.85 19.31
CA ASN A 151 1.37 6.82 18.95
C ASN A 151 0.67 5.51 19.33
N ASN A 152 1.32 4.63 20.11
CA ASN A 152 0.79 3.33 20.56
C ASN A 152 0.34 2.40 19.43
N ILE A 153 0.99 2.50 18.26
CA ILE A 153 0.76 1.61 17.12
C ILE A 153 1.51 0.29 17.32
N ILE A 154 2.71 0.37 17.92
CA ILE A 154 3.51 -0.79 18.28
C ILE A 154 3.94 -0.67 19.74
N ARG A 155 4.27 -1.81 20.35
CA ARG A 155 4.79 -1.84 21.72
C ARG A 155 6.21 -1.28 21.75
N LYS A 156 6.53 -0.54 22.81
CA LYS A 156 7.91 -0.16 23.13
C LYS A 156 8.68 -1.42 23.54
N PHE A 157 9.84 -1.63 22.94
CA PHE A 157 10.75 -2.70 23.34
C PHE A 157 11.90 -2.08 24.15
N GLY A 158 11.99 -2.44 25.43
CA GLY A 158 13.02 -1.96 26.36
C GLY A 158 12.61 -0.72 27.16
N PHE A 159 12.88 -0.73 28.47
CA PHE A 159 12.75 0.39 29.39
C PHE A 159 14.10 1.10 29.54
#